data_AF-A0A9D0GZG5-F1
#
_entry.id   AF-A0A9D0GZG5-F1
#
_cell.length_a   1.000
_cell.length_b   1.000
_cell.length_c   1.000
_cell.angle_alpha   90.00
_cell.angle_beta   90.00
_cell.angle_gamma   90.00
#
_symmetry.space_group_name_H-M   'P 1'
#
loop_
_entity.id
_entity.type
_entity.pdbx_description
1 polymer ?
#
loop_
_entity_poly.entity_id
_entity_poly.type
_entity_poly.pdbx_seq_one_letter_code
_entity_poly.pdbx_strand_id
1 'polypeptide(L)' 'LSVSTSVNFGDTLLLSTEKGRILKLKIDEGKIPVAKRTAMGEQLIKIEGDKVIKATKPKAGSSQ' A
#
# COMPACT_ATOMS: atom_id res chain seq x y z
N LEU A 1 11.44 6.56 -8.54
CA LEU A 1 9.99 6.29 -8.53
C LEU A 1 9.48 6.35 -7.09
N SER A 2 8.72 7.39 -6.78
CA SER A 2 7.79 7.42 -5.66
C SER A 2 6.43 6.96 -6.17
N VAL A 3 5.78 6.06 -5.44
CA VAL A 3 4.45 5.53 -5.79
C VAL A 3 3.45 6.10 -4.79
N SER A 4 2.37 6.70 -5.26
CA SER A 4 1.31 7.24 -4.41
C SER A 4 -0.06 6.94 -5.01
N THR A 5 -1.04 6.73 -4.15
CA THR A 5 -2.44 6.54 -4.55
C THR A 5 -3.36 6.99 -3.41
N SER A 6 -4.52 7.53 -3.75
CA SER A 6 -5.53 7.90 -2.75
C SER A 6 -6.25 6.66 -2.24
N VAL A 7 -6.44 6.58 -0.93
CA VAL A 7 -7.11 5.48 -0.24
C VAL A 7 -8.09 6.00 0.80
N ASN A 8 -9.09 5.20 1.11
CA ASN A 8 -9.97 5.36 2.26
C ASN A 8 -9.69 4.27 3.30
N PHE A 9 -10.10 4.49 4.55
CA PHE A 9 -10.10 3.41 5.55
C PHE A 9 -10.99 2.26 5.09
N GLY A 10 -10.50 1.03 5.31
CA GLY A 10 -11.15 -0.19 4.82
C GLY A 10 -10.72 -0.61 3.41
N ASP A 11 -10.06 0.26 2.64
CA ASP A 11 -9.52 -0.11 1.34
C ASP A 11 -8.46 -1.20 1.46
N THR A 12 -8.33 -1.97 0.39
CA THR A 12 -7.18 -2.86 0.18
C THR A 12 -6.27 -2.24 -0.87
N LEU A 13 -4.97 -2.26 -0.63
CA LEU A 13 -3.94 -1.99 -1.63
C LEU A 13 -3.22 -3.27 -2.00
N LEU A 14 -2.91 -3.40 -3.28
CA LEU A 14 -1.98 -4.38 -3.82
C LEU A 14 -0.70 -3.65 -4.22
N LEU A 15 0.41 -4.07 -3.64
CA LEU A 15 1.74 -3.55 -3.92
C LEU A 15 2.48 -4.56 -4.77
N SER A 16 2.90 -4.17 -5.96
CA SER A 16 3.74 -4.98 -6.84
C SER A 16 5.19 -4.61 -6.63
N THR A 17 6.04 -5.61 -6.47
CA THR A 17 7.49 -5.44 -6.34
C THR A 17 8.22 -5.68 -7.66
N GLU A 18 9.47 -5.22 -7.75
CA GLU A 18 10.32 -5.41 -8.93
C GLU A 18 10.58 -6.88 -9.24
N LYS A 19 10.65 -7.72 -8.20
CA LYS A 19 10.79 -9.18 -8.34
C LYS A 19 9.48 -9.92 -8.64
N GLY A 20 8.40 -9.20 -8.95
CA GLY A 20 7.11 -9.77 -9.34
C GLY A 20 6.26 -10.29 -8.17
N ARG A 21 6.58 -9.92 -6.92
CA ARG A 21 5.74 -10.27 -5.76
C ARG A 21 4.57 -9.31 -5.66
N ILE A 22 3.43 -9.83 -5.18
CA ILE A 22 2.25 -9.02 -4.88
C ILE A 22 1.97 -9.10 -3.38
N LEU A 23 2.03 -7.95 -2.71
CA LEU A 23 1.77 -7.81 -1.28
C LEU A 23 0.42 -7.13 -1.09
N LYS A 24 -0.39 -7.65 -0.18
CA LYS A 24 -1.71 -7.08 0.17
C LYS A 24 -1.58 -6.27 1.46
N LEU A 25 -1.98 -5.00 1.40
CA LEU A 25 -2.03 -4.10 2.55
C LEU A 25 -3.47 -3.65 2.76
N LYS A 26 -4.02 -3.86 3.95
CA LYS A 26 -5.32 -3.30 4.34
C LYS A 26 -5.11 -1.94 5.00
N ILE A 27 -5.85 -0.93 4.56
CA ILE A 27 -5.81 0.41 5.14
C ILE A 27 -6.66 0.42 6.39
N ASP A 28 -5.99 0.54 7.53
CA ASP A 28 -6.59 0.48 8.86
C ASP A 28 -6.08 1.66 9.69
N GLU A 29 -6.98 2.37 10.35
CA GLU A 29 -6.67 3.57 11.13
C GLU A 29 -5.72 3.27 12.29
N GLY A 30 -5.79 2.08 12.89
CA GLY A 30 -4.94 1.69 14.01
C GLY A 30 -3.52 1.31 13.59
N LYS A 31 -3.28 1.01 12.31
CA LYS A 31 -1.96 0.58 11.80
C LYS A 31 -1.26 1.62 10.93
N ILE A 32 -2.02 2.52 10.31
CA ILE A 32 -1.50 3.53 9.39
C ILE A 32 -1.99 4.90 9.87
N PRO A 33 -1.23 5.59 10.74
CA PRO A 33 -1.64 6.88 11.24
C PRO A 33 -1.65 7.93 10.12
N VAL A 34 -2.63 8.83 10.17
CA VAL A 34 -2.67 9.98 9.26
C VAL A 34 -1.56 10.96 9.66
N ALA A 35 -0.57 11.11 8.78
CA ALA A 35 0.61 11.93 9.04
C ALA A 35 0.65 13.18 8.16
N LYS A 36 1.36 14.22 8.63
CA LYS A 36 1.60 15.45 7.87
C LYS A 36 2.61 15.23 6.74
N ARG A 37 2.66 16.13 5.76
CA ARG A 37 3.54 16.05 4.57
C ARG A 37 5.04 15.91 4.89
N THR A 38 5.48 16.41 6.04
CA THR A 38 6.90 16.35 6.48
C THR A 38 7.22 15.08 7.25
N ALA A 39 6.22 14.26 7.60
CA ALA A 39 6.44 13.01 8.30
C ALA A 39 6.97 11.95 7.34
N MET A 40 7.95 11.18 7.79
CA MET A 40 8.49 10.05 7.03
C MET A 40 7.54 8.84 7.00
N GLY A 41 6.61 8.78 7.97
CA GLY A 41 5.72 7.63 8.16
C GLY A 41 6.42 6.48 8.87
N GLU A 42 5.66 5.40 9.10
CA GLU A 42 6.15 4.17 9.71
C GLU A 42 6.38 3.08 8.66
N GLN A 43 7.36 2.21 8.90
CA GLN A 43 7.61 1.07 8.03
C GLN A 43 6.57 -0.04 8.27
N LEU A 44 5.58 -0.15 7.38
CA LEU A 44 4.49 -1.12 7.52
C LEU A 44 4.86 -2.54 7.04
N ILE A 45 5.74 -2.63 6.05
CA ILE A 45 6.14 -3.90 5.43
C ILE A 45 7.66 -3.91 5.27
N LYS A 46 8.33 -4.91 5.85
CA LYS A 46 9.76 -5.14 5.62
C LYS A 46 9.93 -5.88 4.29
N ILE A 47 10.68 -5.29 3.37
CA ILE A 47 11.00 -5.89 2.07
C ILE A 47 12.53 -5.91 1.93
N GLU A 48 13.11 -7.11 1.94
CA GLU A 48 14.56 -7.29 1.88
C GLU A 48 15.03 -7.57 0.45
N GLY A 49 15.92 -6.71 -0.05
CA GLY A 49 16.49 -6.84 -1.39
C GLY A 49 15.47 -6.75 -2.52
N ASP A 50 14.34 -6.06 -2.30
CA ASP A 50 13.27 -5.89 -3.27
C ASP A 50 12.61 -4.52 -3.04
N LYS A 51 11.86 -4.01 -4.01
CA LYS A 51 11.31 -2.65 -4.00
C LYS A 51 9.91 -2.63 -4.58
N VAL A 52 9.02 -1.85 -3.95
CA VAL A 52 7.67 -1.60 -4.50
C VAL A 52 7.78 -0.68 -5.72
N ILE A 53 7.26 -1.14 -6.85
CA ILE A 53 7.23 -0.40 -8.11
C ILE A 53 5.83 0.11 -8.46
N LYS A 54 4.77 -0.48 -7.89
CA LYS A 54 3.38 -0.09 -8.16
C LYS A 54 2.50 -0.36 -6.95
N ALA A 55 1.52 0.52 -6.74
CA ALA A 55 0.44 0.36 -5.77
C ALA A 55 -0.88 0.55 -6.51
N THR A 56 -1.81 -0.39 -6.33
CA THR A 56 -3.11 -0.32 -6.98
C THR A 56 -4.19 -0.76 -6.00
N LYS A 57 -5.33 -0.07 -6.03
CA LYS A 57 -6.53 -0.59 -5.40
C LYS A 57 -7.05 -1.70 -6.30
N PRO A 58 -7.27 -2.92 -5.78
CA PRO A 58 -7.98 -3.93 -6.56
C PRO A 58 -9.33 -3.31 -6.91
N LYS A 59 -9.68 -3.29 -8.20
CA LYS A 59 -11.09 -3.17 -8.55
C LYS A 59 -11.75 -4.32 -7.79
N ALA A 60 -12.63 -3.99 -6.85
CA ALA A 60 -13.54 -4.98 -6.31
C ALA A 60 -14.07 -5.72 -7.53
N GLY A 61 -13.81 -7.04 -7.59
CA GLY A 61 -14.68 -7.85 -8.40
C GLY A 61 -16.08 -7.46 -7.96
N SER A 62 -16.89 -7.05 -8.93
CA SER A 62 -18.32 -7.19 -8.83
C SER A 62 -18.58 -8.58 -8.26
N SER A 63 -18.76 -8.66 -6.94
CA SER A 63 -19.52 -9.75 -6.36
C SER A 63 -20.94 -9.44 -6.81
N GLN A 64 -21.40 -10.23 -7.79
CA GLN A 64 -22.80 -10.32 -8.18
C GLN A 64 -23.70 -10.54 -6.97
#